data_AF-A0AAD6ZV14-F1
#
_entry.id   AF-A0AAD6ZV14-F1
#
_cell.length_a   1.000
_cell.length_b   1.000
_cell.length_c   1.000
_cell.angle_alpha   90.00
_cell.angle_beta   90.00
_cell.angle_gamma   90.00
#
_symmetry.space_group_name_H-M   'P 1'
#
loop_
_entity.id
_entity.type
_entity.pdbx_description
1 polymer ?
#
loop_
_entity_poly.entity_id
_entity_poly.type
_entity_poly.pdbx_seq_one_letter_code
_entity_poly.pdbx_strand_id
1 'polypeptide(L)'
;MTTITGELTSISRVPVLQTDGANWLIFSNRFKHFINSKALWGHFDGTSPRPVPPAVQVEIDEWDKHEHEARNYLVQKLKDATLQADDHPTVVEMWDWIKNGFT
;
A
#
# COMPACT_ATOMS: atom_id res chain seq x y z
N MET A 1 -11.50 29.38 -25.52
CA MET A 1 -10.58 28.22 -25.43
C MET A 1 -10.76 27.62 -24.07
N THR A 2 -11.34 26.44 -23.97
CA THR A 2 -11.53 25.73 -22.69
C THR A 2 -10.43 24.70 -22.59
N THR A 3 -9.46 24.95 -21.71
CA THR A 3 -8.41 23.98 -21.41
C THR A 3 -9.04 22.84 -20.62
N ILE A 4 -9.28 21.71 -21.29
CA ILE A 4 -9.57 20.45 -20.62
C ILE A 4 -8.21 19.97 -20.10
N THR A 5 -7.86 20.36 -18.88
CA THR A 5 -6.76 19.73 -18.15
C THR A 5 -7.20 18.29 -17.94
N GLY A 6 -6.59 17.37 -18.69
CA GLY A 6 -6.83 15.94 -18.50
C GLY A 6 -6.46 15.58 -17.07
N GLU A 7 -7.47 15.45 -16.20
CA GLU A 7 -7.35 14.56 -15.06
C GLU A 7 -7.04 13.20 -15.66
N LEU A 8 -5.81 12.74 -15.46
CA LEU A 8 -5.48 11.33 -15.56
C LEU A 8 -6.37 10.64 -14.53
N THR A 9 -7.56 10.23 -14.96
CA THR A 9 -8.51 9.47 -14.16
C THR A 9 -7.74 8.33 -13.54
N SER A 10 -7.51 8.40 -12.23
CA SER A 10 -6.87 7.32 -11.49
C SER A 10 -7.70 6.07 -11.79
N ILE A 11 -7.15 5.14 -12.58
CA ILE A 11 -7.83 3.88 -12.93
C ILE A 11 -8.18 3.11 -11.64
N SER A 12 -7.47 3.41 -10.55
CA SER A 12 -7.80 3.01 -9.20
C SER A 12 -8.83 3.96 -8.55
N ARG A 13 -10.07 3.48 -8.38
CA ARG A 13 -11.13 4.13 -7.56
C ARG A 13 -10.81 4.15 -6.05
N VAL A 14 -9.59 3.81 -5.66
CA VAL A 14 -9.13 3.85 -4.27
C VAL A 14 -8.94 5.32 -3.87
N PRO A 15 -9.70 5.82 -2.88
CA PRO A 15 -9.55 7.19 -2.42
C PRO A 15 -8.20 7.40 -1.75
N VAL A 16 -7.76 8.65 -1.64
CA VAL A 16 -6.67 9.02 -0.73
C VAL A 16 -7.18 8.92 0.71
N LEU A 17 -6.41 8.33 1.62
CA LEU A 17 -6.75 8.25 3.04
C LEU A 17 -6.77 9.66 3.65
N GLN A 18 -7.88 9.99 4.31
CA GLN A 18 -8.00 11.25 5.03
C GLN A 18 -7.24 11.17 6.35
N THR A 19 -6.61 12.28 6.75
CA THR A 19 -5.76 12.36 7.95
C THR A 19 -6.53 12.20 9.25
N ASP A 20 -7.85 12.43 9.23
CA ASP A 20 -8.77 12.20 10.34
C ASP A 20 -9.37 10.78 10.34
N GLY A 21 -9.03 9.95 9.34
CA GLY A 21 -9.56 8.60 9.20
C GLY A 21 -11.02 8.52 8.79
N ALA A 22 -11.70 9.62 8.46
CA ALA A 22 -13.15 9.62 8.23
C ALA A 22 -13.58 8.70 7.07
N ASN A 23 -12.67 8.43 6.11
CA ASN A 23 -12.90 7.50 5.02
C ASN A 23 -12.21 6.13 5.18
N TRP A 24 -11.67 5.79 6.36
CA TRP A 24 -10.88 4.57 6.60
C TRP A 24 -11.55 3.30 6.09
N LEU A 25 -12.84 3.09 6.39
CA LEU A 25 -13.56 1.88 5.97
C LEU A 25 -13.66 1.76 4.43
N ILE A 26 -13.87 2.88 3.72
CA ILE A 26 -13.96 2.88 2.25
C ILE A 26 -12.56 2.74 1.64
N PHE A 27 -11.57 3.43 2.21
CA PHE A 27 -10.18 3.34 1.81
C PHE A 27 -9.68 1.90 1.92
N SER A 28 -9.73 1.31 3.12
CA SER A 28 -9.18 -0.01 3.41
C SER A 28 -9.79 -1.10 2.55
N ASN A 29 -11.11 -1.12 2.40
CA ASN A 29 -11.81 -2.08 1.54
C ASN A 29 -11.39 -1.97 0.07
N ARG A 30 -11.38 -0.75 -0.50
CA ARG A 30 -11.02 -0.55 -1.90
C ARG A 30 -9.54 -0.81 -2.14
N PHE A 31 -8.68 -0.37 -1.22
CA PHE A 31 -7.25 -0.59 -1.30
C PHE A 31 -6.92 -2.08 -1.25
N LYS A 32 -7.55 -2.84 -0.34
CA LYS A 32 -7.44 -4.31 -0.30
C LYS A 32 -7.83 -4.96 -1.63
N HIS A 33 -8.95 -4.57 -2.24
CA HIS A 33 -9.34 -5.10 -3.57
C HIS A 33 -8.31 -4.76 -4.66
N PHE A 34 -7.80 -3.53 -4.66
CA PHE A 34 -6.78 -3.09 -5.60
C PHE A 34 -5.50 -3.93 -5.46
N ILE A 35 -4.98 -4.08 -4.26
CA ILE A 35 -3.78 -4.87 -3.98
C ILE A 35 -3.98 -6.37 -4.28
N ASN A 36 -5.16 -6.92 -4.00
CA ASN A 36 -5.48 -8.30 -4.40
C ASN A 36 -5.43 -8.50 -5.91
N SER A 37 -5.85 -7.50 -6.71
CA SER A 37 -5.72 -7.57 -8.18
C SER A 37 -4.27 -7.51 -8.68
N LYS A 38 -3.33 -7.16 -7.81
CA LYS A 38 -1.88 -7.20 -8.05
C LYS A 38 -1.20 -8.44 -7.48
N ALA A 39 -1.94 -9.32 -6.81
CA ALA A 39 -1.38 -10.46 -6.06
C ALA A 39 -0.39 -10.07 -4.94
N LEU A 40 -0.49 -8.86 -4.41
CA LEU A 40 0.45 -8.33 -3.39
C LEU A 40 -0.12 -8.33 -1.97
N TRP A 41 -1.36 -8.82 -1.75
CA TRP A 41 -2.04 -8.68 -0.44
C TRP A 41 -1.31 -9.43 0.68
N GLY A 42 -0.60 -10.51 0.34
CA GLY A 42 0.22 -11.28 1.29
C GLY A 42 1.31 -10.47 2.00
N HIS A 43 1.76 -9.35 1.41
CA HIS A 43 2.71 -8.43 2.03
C HIS A 43 2.05 -7.51 3.07
N PHE A 44 0.74 -7.26 2.97
CA PHE A 44 0.00 -6.40 3.89
C PHE A 44 -0.57 -7.16 5.09
N ASP A 45 -0.94 -8.43 4.93
CA ASP A 45 -1.46 -9.27 6.01
C ASP A 45 -0.44 -10.27 6.58
N GLY A 46 0.79 -10.25 6.06
CA GLY A 46 1.89 -11.08 6.52
C GLY A 46 1.82 -12.55 6.09
N THR A 47 0.87 -12.95 5.23
CA THR A 47 0.82 -14.34 4.75
C THR A 47 1.89 -14.66 3.71
N SER A 48 2.61 -13.66 3.19
CA SER A 48 3.76 -13.79 2.30
C SER A 48 5.04 -13.29 3.00
N PRO A 49 5.60 -14.05 3.97
CA PRO A 49 6.81 -13.65 4.66
C PRO A 49 8.01 -13.66 3.71
N ARG A 50 8.99 -12.79 3.98
CA ARG A 50 10.24 -12.76 3.22
C ARG A 50 10.95 -14.11 3.31
N PRO A 51 11.37 -14.71 2.18
CA PRO A 51 12.16 -15.93 2.20
C PRO A 51 13.45 -15.77 3.02
N VAL A 52 13.82 -16.83 3.73
CA VAL A 52 15.05 -16.92 4.53
C VAL A 52 15.93 -18.08 4.05
N PRO A 53 17.25 -18.06 4.27
CA PRO A 53 18.13 -19.15 3.87
C PRO A 53 17.62 -20.53 4.38
N PRO A 54 17.66 -21.58 3.55
CA PRO A 54 18.43 -21.73 2.31
C PRO A 54 17.69 -21.31 1.00
N ALA A 55 16.76 -20.36 1.05
CA ALA A 55 16.11 -19.81 -0.15
C ALA A 55 17.13 -19.30 -1.19
N VAL A 56 16.79 -19.43 -2.47
CA VAL A 56 17.65 -18.95 -3.56
C VAL A 56 17.54 -17.42 -3.66
N GLN A 57 18.64 -16.74 -4.02
CA GLN A 57 18.70 -15.27 -4.06
C GLN A 57 17.61 -14.66 -4.95
N VAL A 58 17.25 -15.32 -6.05
CA VAL A 58 16.19 -14.85 -6.96
C VAL A 58 14.81 -14.76 -6.29
N GLU A 59 14.48 -15.68 -5.38
CA GLU A 59 13.21 -15.64 -4.62
C GLU A 59 13.20 -14.47 -3.63
N ILE A 60 14.36 -14.20 -3.02
CA ILE A 60 14.55 -13.08 -2.10
C ILE A 60 14.40 -11.75 -2.84
N ASP A 61 15.09 -11.61 -3.99
CA ASP A 61 15.05 -10.40 -4.81
C ASP A 61 13.65 -10.13 -5.36
N GLU A 62 12.93 -11.19 -5.77
CA GLU A 62 11.54 -11.08 -6.22
C GLU A 62 10.61 -10.63 -5.10
N TRP A 63 10.77 -11.18 -3.89
CA TRP A 63 10.02 -10.75 -2.71
C TRP A 63 10.31 -9.28 -2.38
N ASP A 64 11.58 -8.86 -2.35
CA ASP A 64 11.98 -7.49 -2.05
C ASP A 64 11.41 -6.50 -3.08
N LYS A 65 11.38 -6.88 -4.36
CA LYS A 65 10.72 -6.10 -5.41
C LYS A 65 9.22 -5.93 -5.13
N HIS A 66 8.51 -7.01 -4.82
CA HIS A 66 7.09 -6.97 -4.52
C HIS A 66 6.78 -6.15 -3.26
N GLU A 67 7.65 -6.21 -2.26
CA GLU A 67 7.58 -5.37 -1.06
C GLU A 67 7.68 -3.88 -1.41
N HIS A 68 8.63 -3.50 -2.27
CA HIS A 68 8.75 -2.12 -2.75
C HIS A 68 7.54 -1.66 -3.58
N GLU A 69 7.00 -2.51 -4.44
CA GLU A 69 5.79 -2.21 -5.22
C GLU A 69 4.57 -2.02 -4.31
N ALA A 70 4.38 -2.90 -3.33
CA ALA A 70 3.32 -2.82 -2.33
C ALA A 70 3.41 -1.51 -1.54
N ARG A 71 4.61 -1.15 -1.06
CA ARG A 71 4.86 0.13 -0.38
C ARG A 71 4.50 1.31 -1.28
N ASN A 72 4.98 1.30 -2.53
CA ASN A 72 4.73 2.38 -3.49
C ASN A 72 3.23 2.59 -3.74
N TYR A 73 2.43 1.52 -3.80
CA TYR A 73 0.99 1.63 -3.94
C TYR A 73 0.32 2.25 -2.72
N LEU A 74 0.78 1.90 -1.51
CA LEU A 74 0.25 2.46 -0.27
C LEU A 74 0.55 3.96 -0.17
N VAL A 75 1.82 4.37 -0.31
CA VAL A 75 2.23 5.78 -0.17
C VAL A 75 1.53 6.71 -1.15
N GLN A 76 1.24 6.27 -2.38
CA GLN A 76 0.47 7.04 -3.37
C GLN A 76 -0.95 7.41 -2.92
N LYS A 77 -1.48 6.72 -1.91
CA LYS A 77 -2.82 6.96 -1.36
C LYS A 77 -2.79 7.55 0.04
N LEU A 78 -1.62 7.93 0.54
CA LEU A 78 -1.49 8.68 1.78
C LEU A 78 -1.23 10.16 1.46
N LYS A 79 -1.60 11.04 2.39
CA LYS A 79 -1.22 12.46 2.32
C LYS A 79 0.13 12.66 3.01
N ASP A 80 0.87 13.71 2.67
CA ASP A 80 2.19 14.05 3.23
C ASP A 80 2.29 13.97 4.77
N ALA A 81 1.16 14.11 5.49
CA ALA A 81 1.09 13.90 6.93
C ALA A 81 1.44 12.47 7.41
N THR A 82 1.61 11.50 6.51
CA THR A 82 1.98 10.11 6.84
C THR A 82 3.47 9.81 6.64
N LEU A 83 4.36 10.81 6.68
CA LEU A 83 5.82 10.57 6.65
C LEU A 83 6.28 9.56 7.72
N GLN A 84 5.58 9.47 8.86
CA GLN A 84 5.82 8.46 9.90
C GLN A 84 5.61 7.02 9.42
N ALA A 85 4.85 6.82 8.34
CA ALA A 85 4.61 5.51 7.78
C ALA A 85 5.89 4.93 7.12
N ASP A 86 6.84 5.77 6.71
CA ASP A 86 8.14 5.35 6.19
C ASP A 86 9.10 4.85 7.30
N ASP A 87 8.81 5.13 8.57
CA ASP A 87 9.60 4.62 9.70
C ASP A 87 9.37 3.10 9.92
N HIS A 88 8.36 2.52 9.28
CA HIS A 88 8.07 1.09 9.35
C HIS A 88 8.83 0.30 8.28
N PRO A 89 9.67 -0.69 8.68
CA PRO A 89 10.55 -1.38 7.75
C PRO A 89 9.79 -2.22 6.71
N THR A 90 8.66 -2.80 7.07
CA THR A 90 7.82 -3.60 6.17
C THR A 90 6.44 -2.99 5.94
N VAL A 91 5.82 -3.37 4.82
CA VAL A 91 4.46 -2.96 4.45
C VAL A 91 3.42 -3.50 5.42
N VAL A 92 3.62 -4.69 6.00
CA VAL A 92 2.73 -5.23 7.04
C VAL A 92 2.75 -4.36 8.29
N GLU A 93 3.92 -3.95 8.77
CA GLU A 93 4.04 -3.05 9.93
C GLU A 93 3.44 -1.66 9.63
N MET A 94 3.70 -1.14 8.43
CA MET A 94 3.14 0.13 7.96
C MET A 94 1.60 0.05 7.92
N TRP A 95 1.05 -1.04 7.40
CA TRP A 95 -0.39 -1.26 7.32
C TRP A 95 -1.05 -1.39 8.69
N ASP A 96 -0.44 -2.14 9.59
CA ASP A 96 -0.93 -2.30 10.97
C ASP A 96 -0.89 -0.99 11.74
N TRP A 97 0.16 -0.18 11.56
CA TRP A 97 0.23 1.16 12.16
C TRP A 97 -0.90 2.06 11.68
N ILE A 98 -1.15 2.12 10.37
CA ILE A 98 -2.24 2.91 9.79
C ILE A 98 -3.58 2.41 10.34
N LYS A 99 -3.81 1.09 10.32
CA LYS A 99 -5.05 0.49 10.82
C LYS A 99 -5.31 0.88 12.28
N ASN A 100 -4.31 0.72 13.14
CA ASN A 100 -4.42 1.04 14.57
C ASN A 100 -4.60 2.55 14.84
N GLY A 101 -4.19 3.42 13.92
CA GLY A 101 -4.45 4.86 14.01
C GLY A 101 -5.89 5.27 13.74
N PHE A 102 -6.70 4.41 13.10
CA PHE A 102 -8.06 4.72 12.65
C PHE A 102 -9.13 3.72 13.10
N THR A 103 -8.78 2.74 13.94
CA THR A 103 -9.68 1.79 14.61
C THR A 103 -9.64 1.97 16.11
#